data_AF-A0A9E5WHQ9-F1
#
_entry.id   AF-A0A9E5WHQ9-F1
#
_cell.length_a   1.000
_cell.length_b   1.000
_cell.length_c   1.000
_cell.angle_alpha   90.00
_cell.angle_beta   90.00
_cell.angle_gamma   90.00
#
_symmetry.space_group_name_H-M   'P 1'
#
loop_
_entity.id
_entity.type
_entity.pdbx_description
1 polymer ?
#
loop_
_entity_poly.entity_id
_entity_poly.type
_entity_poly.pdbx_seq_one_letter_code
_entity_poly.pdbx_strand_id
1 'polypeptide(L)' 'RSKGCLTRDGMLHMIFKLGQCAEKKWRRLRGFDFLAKVITGIKFKDGVEVTEPNQAAA' A
#
# COMPACT_ATOMS: atom_id res chain seq x y z
N ARG A 1 -0.32 -15.03 37.83
CA ARG A 1 -0.61 -13.84 36.99
C ARG A 1 0.71 -13.30 36.48
N SER A 2 1.02 -13.43 35.20
CA SER A 2 2.31 -13.01 34.63
C SER A 2 2.44 -11.49 34.74
N LYS A 3 3.32 -11.01 35.62
CA LYS A 3 3.60 -9.57 35.73
C LYS A 3 4.38 -9.15 34.48
N GLY A 4 3.85 -8.19 33.72
CA GLY A 4 4.51 -7.64 32.53
C GLY A 4 4.07 -8.22 31.19
N CYS A 5 3.08 -9.13 31.12
CA CYS A 5 2.47 -9.48 29.84
C CYS A 5 1.49 -8.38 29.40
N LEU A 6 1.59 -7.98 28.13
CA LEU A 6 0.63 -7.07 27.51
C LEU A 6 -0.73 -7.76 27.42
N THR A 7 -1.80 -7.00 27.68
CA THR A 7 -3.15 -7.44 27.28
C THR A 7 -3.20 -7.55 25.75
N ARG A 8 -4.15 -8.32 25.22
CA ARG A 8 -4.33 -8.45 23.76
C ARG A 8 -4.41 -7.08 23.08
N ASP A 9 -5.17 -6.16 23.65
CA ASP A 9 -5.36 -4.83 23.08
C ASP A 9 -4.05 -4.02 23.14
N GLY A 10 -3.30 -4.13 24.24
CA GLY A 10 -1.95 -3.54 24.35
C GLY A 10 -0.96 -4.10 23.32
N MET A 11 -1.03 -5.40 23.05
CA MET A 11 -0.22 -6.06 22.01
C MET A 11 -0.59 -5.55 20.61
N LEU A 12 -1.88 -5.40 20.30
CA LEU A 12 -2.34 -4.85 19.02
C LEU A 12 -1.84 -3.42 18.81
N HIS A 13 -1.94 -2.56 19.84
CA HIS A 13 -1.38 -1.21 19.78
C HIS A 13 0.13 -1.21 19.56
N MET A 14 0.85 -2.11 20.23
CA MET A 14 2.31 -2.23 20.08
C MET A 14 2.70 -2.68 18.67
N ILE A 15 2.02 -3.68 18.10
CA ILE A 15 2.26 -4.16 16.74
C ILE A 15 2.01 -3.04 15.73
N PHE A 16 0.89 -2.32 15.87
CA PHE A 16 0.58 -1.18 15.00
C PHE A 16 1.67 -0.10 15.08
N LYS A 17 2.11 0.26 16.28
CA LYS A 17 3.14 1.28 16.47
C LYS A 17 4.50 0.85 15.90
N LEU A 18 4.87 -0.43 16.06
CA LEU A 18 6.07 -0.99 15.45
C LEU A 18 6.01 -0.90 13.92
N GLY A 19 4.85 -1.22 13.32
CA GLY A 19 4.61 -1.05 11.88
C GLY A 19 4.85 0.39 11.42
N GLN A 20 4.24 1.38 12.09
CA GLN A 20 4.45 2.80 11.78
C GLN A 20 5.91 3.26 11.91
N CYS A 21 6.64 2.76 12.91
CA CYS A 21 8.04 3.09 13.10
C CYS A 21 8.92 2.50 11.98
N ALA A 22 8.59 1.28 11.52
CA ALA A 22 9.28 0.62 10.43
C ALA A 22 8.99 1.27 9.06
N GLU A 23 7.75 1.70 8.82
CA GLU A 23 7.29 2.34 7.57
C GLU A 23 8.22 3.47 7.12
N LYS A 24 8.68 4.31 8.05
CA LYS A 24 9.58 5.45 7.77
C LYS A 24 10.91 5.04 7.15
N LYS A 25 11.33 3.79 7.36
CA LYS A 25 12.60 3.24 6.84
C LYS A 25 12.39 2.38 5.60
N TRP A 26 11.16 2.11 5.19
CA TRP A 26 10.90 1.28 4.02
C TRP A 26 11.28 2.02 2.74
N ARG A 27 11.83 1.27 1.79
CA ARG A 27 12.11 1.79 0.46
C ARG A 27 10.78 2.04 -0.24
N ARG A 28 10.51 3.29 -0.62
CA ARG A 28 9.34 3.62 -1.43
C ARG A 28 9.36 2.82 -2.74
N LEU A 29 8.18 2.40 -3.18
CA LEU A 29 8.02 1.79 -4.50
C LEU A 29 8.48 2.78 -5.57
N ARG A 30 9.21 2.28 -6.57
CA ARG A 30 9.54 3.07 -7.76
C ARG A 30 8.25 3.36 -8.51
N GLY A 31 8.02 4.61 -8.87
CA GLY A 31 6.77 5.03 -9.51
C GLY A 31 5.58 5.08 -8.55
N PHE A 32 5.79 5.51 -7.30
CA PHE A 32 4.71 5.72 -6.32
C PHE A 32 3.56 6.60 -6.86
N ASP A 33 3.85 7.50 -7.80
CA ASP A 33 2.85 8.36 -8.44
C ASP A 33 1.78 7.55 -9.20
N PHE A 34 2.11 6.34 -9.68
CA PHE A 34 1.16 5.43 -10.32
C PHE A 34 0.22 4.75 -9.31
N LEU A 35 0.55 4.75 -8.01
CA LEU A 35 -0.30 4.15 -6.98
C LEU A 35 -1.67 4.84 -6.93
N ALA A 36 -1.72 6.17 -7.10
CA ALA A 36 -2.97 6.91 -7.18
C ALA A 36 -3.85 6.39 -8.33
N LYS A 37 -3.25 6.12 -9.49
CA LYS A 37 -3.95 5.59 -10.67
C LYS A 37 -4.46 4.16 -10.48
N VAL A 38 -3.71 3.32 -9.76
CA VAL A 38 -4.16 1.98 -9.37
C VAL A 38 -5.35 2.07 -8.42
N ILE A 39 -5.32 2.98 -7.44
CA ILE A 39 -6.44 3.19 -6.50
C ILE A 39 -7.70 3.67 -7.24
N THR A 40 -7.56 4.50 -8.27
CA THR A 40 -8.69 4.93 -9.12
C THR A 40 -9.18 3.85 -10.09
N GLY A 41 -8.54 2.67 -10.11
CA GLY A 41 -8.97 1.53 -10.94
C GLY A 41 -8.46 1.56 -12.39
N ILE A 42 -7.43 2.35 -12.70
CA ILE A 42 -6.80 2.32 -14.03
C ILE A 42 -6.13 0.96 -14.25
N LYS A 43 -6.35 0.36 -15.41
CA LYS A 43 -5.77 -0.95 -15.75
C LYS A 43 -4.33 -0.77 -16.21
N PHE A 44 -3.43 -1.51 -15.56
CA PHE A 44 -2.04 -1.65 -15.98
C PHE A 44 -1.85 -3.05 -16.56
N LYS A 45 -1.19 -3.16 -17.71
CA LYS A 45 -0.74 -4.42 -18.29
C LYS A 45 0.79 -4.38 -18.37
N ASP A 46 1.46 -5.35 -17.74
CA ASP A 46 2.93 -5.45 -17.69
C ASP A 46 3.64 -4.16 -17.21
N GLY A 47 2.96 -3.38 -16.35
CA GLY A 47 3.48 -2.11 -15.83
C GLY A 47 3.24 -0.88 -16.71
N VAL A 48 2.55 -1.02 -17.84
CA VAL A 48 2.16 0.08 -18.72
C VAL A 48 0.66 0.36 -18.56
N GLU A 49 0.29 1.63 -18.44
CA GLU A 49 -1.10 2.06 -18.44
C GLU A 49 -1.77 1.70 -19.76
N VAL A 50 -2.88 0.98 -19.69
CA VAL A 50 -3.69 0.67 -20.86
C VAL A 50 -4.61 1.88 -21.11
N THR A 51 -4.13 2.85 -21.89
CA THR A 51 -5.00 3.86 -22.49
C THR A 51 -5.70 3.18 -23.66
N GLU A 52 -6.98 2.79 -23.54
CA GLU A 52 -7.73 2.27 -24.70
C GLU A 52 -7.75 3.35 -25.79
N PRO A 53 -7.12 3.16 -26.97
CA PRO A 53 -7.35 4.03 -28.11
C PRO A 53 -8.27 3.23 -29.04
N ASN A 54 -9.58 3.21 -28.77
CA ASN A 54 -10.52 2.80 -29.80
C ASN A 54 -11.19 4.04 -30.38
N GLN A 55 -10.41 4.79 -31.16
CA GLN A 55 -10.98 5.55 -32.27
C GLN A 55 -11.55 4.53 -33.25
N ALA A 56 -12.87 4.38 -33.27
CA ALA A 56 -13.54 3.95 -34.48
C ALA A 56 -13.37 5.07 -35.51
N ALA A 57 -12.32 4.97 -36.33
CA ALA A 57 -12.33 5.57 -37.65
C ALA A 57 -13.25 4.69 -38.52
N ALA A 58 -14.40 5.23 -38.87
CA ALA A 58 -15.24 4.81 -39.99
C ALA A 58 -15.69 6.07 -40.72
#